data_AF-A0A2E7BUR3-F1
#
_entry.id   AF-A0A2E7BUR3-F1
#
_cell.length_a   1.000
_cell.length_b   1.000
_cell.length_c   1.000
_cell.angle_alpha   90.00
_cell.angle_beta   90.00
_cell.angle_gamma   90.00
#
_symmetry.space_group_name_H-M   'P 1'
#
loop_
_entity.id
_entity.type
_entity.pdbx_description
1 polymer ?
#
loop_
_entity_poly.entity_id
_entity_poly.type
_entity_poly.pdbx_seq_one_letter_code
_entity_poly.pdbx_strand_id
1 'polypeptide(L)'
;MARRRGMVLASLLFMLIPVGLIGAAAWDRPKTTRYLKKAHDRTMHFVEGFFAEPTSGWRRLPLHGPCVHAHNRWAWHLKRTYGQASVIEALQRSCERVQKDHPEFRLAVQDISWPKGGPMLGHLSHRWGRDVDIVFIGRDRKGRVSPSRPELGSPLGMYRRDFNEEGRWGQVRFDEELNWAFLMALRANPSRPVEKVLVEPHIKTRLLAAGRRLGASKNALKWASDKLRFAGHNAADHEDHMHVRFRR
;
A
#
# COMPACT_ATOMS: atom_id res chain seq x y z
N MET A 1 10.17 33.66 -27.84
CA MET A 1 9.96 34.46 -26.62
C MET A 1 8.65 34.04 -25.95
N ALA A 2 8.68 33.84 -24.62
CA ALA A 2 7.58 33.76 -23.64
C ALA A 2 6.39 32.79 -23.92
N ARG A 3 6.37 31.58 -23.35
CA ARG A 3 5.70 31.21 -22.07
C ARG A 3 4.27 31.75 -21.87
N ARG A 4 3.27 30.86 -21.94
CA ARG A 4 2.13 30.85 -21.00
C ARG A 4 1.89 29.42 -20.49
N ARG A 5 2.50 29.13 -19.34
CA ARG A 5 2.07 28.07 -18.42
C ARG A 5 0.97 28.66 -17.56
N GLY A 6 -0.19 28.04 -17.51
CA GLY A 6 -1.24 28.47 -16.59
C GLY A 6 -2.60 27.88 -16.93
N MET A 7 -2.82 26.61 -16.57
CA MET A 7 -4.15 26.04 -16.30
C MET A 7 -4.03 24.57 -15.88
N VAL A 8 -3.44 24.30 -14.70
CA VAL A 8 -3.62 22.99 -14.03
C VAL A 8 -3.80 23.14 -12.50
N LEU A 9 -3.75 24.34 -11.93
CA LEU A 9 -3.84 24.52 -10.46
C LEU A 9 -5.26 24.73 -9.90
N ALA A 10 -6.32 24.61 -10.70
CA ALA A 10 -7.67 24.99 -10.27
C ALA A 10 -8.49 23.85 -9.62
N SER A 11 -8.02 22.60 -9.61
CA SER A 11 -8.84 21.46 -9.13
C SER A 11 -8.42 20.89 -7.77
N LEU A 12 -7.38 21.44 -7.13
CA LEU A 12 -6.99 21.08 -5.75
C LEU A 12 -7.55 22.06 -4.69
N LEU A 13 -8.16 23.17 -5.12
CA LEU A 13 -8.71 24.17 -4.21
C LEU A 13 -10.10 23.80 -3.62
N PHE A 14 -10.81 22.83 -4.19
CA PHE A 14 -12.14 22.43 -3.72
C PHE A 14 -12.14 21.49 -2.49
N MET A 15 -10.97 21.04 -2.02
CA MET A 15 -10.82 20.38 -0.71
C MET A 15 -10.35 21.34 0.40
N LEU A 16 -10.21 22.63 0.09
CA LEU A 16 -10.02 23.70 1.06
C LEU A 16 -11.30 24.53 1.15
N ILE A 17 -12.45 23.86 1.37
CA ILE A 17 -13.59 24.59 1.95
C ILE A 17 -13.08 25.09 3.31
N PRO A 18 -13.13 26.42 3.55
CA PRO A 18 -12.51 27.00 4.71
C PRO A 18 -13.16 26.42 5.96
N VAL A 19 -12.36 25.73 6.77
CA VAL A 19 -12.63 25.58 8.21
C VAL A 19 -12.82 26.98 8.86
N GLY A 20 -12.46 28.07 8.16
CA GLY A 20 -12.70 29.46 8.56
C GLY A 20 -14.08 30.05 8.25
N LEU A 21 -15.04 29.36 7.63
CA LEU A 21 -16.38 29.94 7.32
C LEU A 21 -17.58 29.13 7.84
N ILE A 22 -17.36 28.10 8.66
CA ILE A 22 -18.42 27.52 9.50
C ILE A 22 -18.36 28.21 10.86
N GLY A 23 -19.00 29.39 10.89
CA GLY A 23 -19.56 30.11 12.03
C GLY A 23 -18.92 29.94 13.41
N ALA A 24 -18.59 31.09 14.01
CA ALA A 24 -18.42 31.29 15.45
C ALA A 24 -19.55 30.67 16.33
N ALA A 25 -20.67 30.26 15.74
CA ALA A 25 -21.76 29.53 16.40
C ALA A 25 -21.53 28.01 16.60
N ALA A 26 -20.54 27.38 15.97
CA ALA A 26 -20.27 25.94 16.12
C ALA A 26 -19.29 25.59 17.25
N TRP A 27 -18.66 26.59 17.86
CA TRP A 27 -17.63 26.43 18.89
C TRP A 27 -18.20 26.11 20.28
N ASP A 28 -19.52 26.26 20.46
CA ASP A 28 -20.17 26.18 21.78
C ASP A 28 -20.80 24.81 22.10
N ARG A 29 -20.45 23.77 21.32
CA ARG A 29 -20.84 22.38 21.63
C ARG A 29 -19.60 21.48 21.77
N PRO A 30 -19.38 20.81 22.91
CA PRO A 30 -18.15 20.05 23.18
C PRO A 30 -17.91 18.86 22.23
N LYS A 31 -18.98 18.36 21.57
CA LYS A 31 -18.86 17.29 20.56
C LYS A 31 -18.46 17.81 19.18
N THR A 32 -18.90 19.01 18.78
CA THR A 32 -18.55 19.62 17.47
C THR A 32 -17.12 20.14 17.48
N THR A 33 -16.66 20.75 18.57
CA THR A 33 -15.26 21.18 18.73
C THR A 33 -14.27 20.03 18.64
N ARG A 34 -14.57 18.87 19.24
CA ARG A 34 -13.72 17.67 19.13
C ARG A 34 -13.64 17.12 17.71
N TYR A 35 -14.75 17.14 16.97
CA TYR A 35 -14.79 16.67 15.58
C TYR A 35 -14.01 17.62 14.65
N LEU A 36 -14.25 18.93 14.76
CA LEU A 36 -13.56 19.95 14.00
C LEU A 36 -12.05 19.95 14.28
N LYS A 37 -11.65 19.80 15.56
CA LYS A 37 -10.24 19.65 15.93
C LYS A 37 -9.60 18.42 15.27
N LYS A 38 -10.25 17.25 15.32
CA LYS A 38 -9.73 16.04 14.65
C LYS A 38 -9.59 16.20 13.14
N ALA A 39 -10.56 16.88 12.50
CA ALA A 39 -10.50 17.16 11.07
C ALA A 39 -9.35 18.11 10.74
N HIS A 40 -9.20 19.19 11.50
CA HIS A 40 -8.08 20.13 11.40
C HIS A 40 -6.73 19.44 11.57
N ASP A 41 -6.54 18.67 12.65
CA ASP A 41 -5.28 17.96 12.94
C ASP A 41 -4.93 16.99 11.79
N ARG A 42 -5.91 16.28 11.21
CA ARG A 42 -5.69 15.41 10.05
C ARG A 42 -5.26 16.17 8.81
N THR A 43 -5.91 17.30 8.51
CA THR A 43 -5.55 18.16 7.38
C THR A 43 -4.14 18.72 7.55
N MET A 44 -3.81 19.20 8.74
CA MET A 44 -2.47 19.73 9.02
C MET A 44 -1.40 18.65 8.87
N HIS A 45 -1.61 17.43 9.38
CA HIS A 45 -0.66 16.34 9.17
C HIS A 45 -0.50 15.93 7.69
N PHE A 46 -1.58 15.99 6.91
CA PHE A 46 -1.49 15.77 5.46
C PHE A 46 -0.60 16.82 4.79
N VAL A 47 -0.84 18.11 5.07
CA VAL A 47 -0.03 19.21 4.53
C VAL A 47 1.43 19.07 4.97
N GLU A 48 1.66 18.84 6.27
CA GLU A 48 2.99 18.65 6.84
C GLU A 48 3.75 17.47 6.22
N GLY A 49 3.08 16.34 6.00
CA GLY A 49 3.66 15.16 5.37
C GLY A 49 3.99 15.39 3.90
N PHE A 50 3.10 16.08 3.17
CA PHE A 50 3.29 16.37 1.75
C PHE A 50 4.49 17.31 1.49
N PHE A 51 4.65 18.35 2.31
CA PHE A 51 5.77 19.29 2.21
C PHE A 51 7.03 18.83 2.95
N ALA A 52 7.02 17.66 3.58
CA ALA A 52 8.19 17.14 4.29
C ALA A 52 9.36 16.81 3.37
N GLU A 53 10.55 17.04 3.89
CA GLU A 53 11.79 16.42 3.43
C GLU A 53 11.98 15.05 4.09
N PRO A 54 12.68 14.11 3.42
CA PRO A 54 12.90 12.79 3.98
C PRO A 54 13.79 12.81 5.22
N THR A 55 13.45 12.00 6.22
CA THR A 55 14.33 11.76 7.37
C THR A 55 15.59 10.99 6.93
N SER A 56 16.72 11.24 7.58
CA SER A 56 17.95 10.46 7.38
C SER A 56 17.67 8.95 7.52
N GLY A 57 18.19 8.15 6.58
CA GLY A 57 17.97 6.70 6.53
C GLY A 57 16.65 6.24 5.90
N TRP A 58 15.83 7.16 5.37
CA TRP A 58 14.62 6.82 4.63
C TRP A 58 14.87 6.90 3.12
N ARG A 59 14.22 6.02 2.37
CA ARG A 59 14.30 5.96 0.91
C ARG A 59 12.91 5.96 0.31
N ARG A 60 12.78 6.58 -0.85
CA ARG A 60 11.55 6.56 -1.66
C ARG A 60 11.64 5.44 -2.69
N LEU A 61 10.53 4.77 -2.96
CA LEU A 61 10.45 3.90 -4.13
C LEU A 61 10.52 4.69 -5.43
N PRO A 62 11.14 4.13 -6.48
CA PRO A 62 11.10 4.73 -7.79
C PRO A 62 9.69 4.63 -8.38
N LEU A 63 9.31 5.60 -9.23
CA LEU A 63 8.04 5.51 -9.97
C LEU A 63 8.06 4.33 -10.96
N HIS A 64 9.22 4.09 -11.57
CA HIS A 64 9.48 2.97 -12.47
C HIS A 64 10.75 2.27 -12.02
N GLY A 65 10.70 0.96 -11.86
CA GLY A 65 11.83 0.16 -11.40
C GLY A 65 11.78 -1.24 -12.00
N PRO A 66 12.94 -1.92 -12.09
CA PRO A 66 13.03 -3.24 -12.73
C PRO A 66 12.38 -4.36 -11.91
N CYS A 67 12.10 -4.13 -10.62
CA CYS A 67 11.48 -5.13 -9.75
C CYS A 67 10.40 -4.49 -8.88
N VAL A 68 10.80 -3.55 -8.02
CA VAL A 68 9.89 -2.83 -7.11
C VAL A 68 9.64 -1.42 -7.63
N HIS A 69 8.39 -1.01 -7.68
CA HIS A 69 7.98 0.32 -8.16
C HIS A 69 6.72 0.81 -7.46
N ALA A 70 6.50 2.13 -7.49
CA ALA A 70 5.23 2.69 -7.07
C ALA A 70 4.11 2.23 -8.00
N HIS A 71 3.02 1.73 -7.43
CA HIS A 71 1.89 1.19 -8.17
C HIS A 71 1.20 2.27 -9.02
N ASN A 72 1.06 3.48 -8.46
CA ASN A 72 0.38 4.57 -9.14
C ASN A 72 1.15 5.89 -9.01
N ARG A 73 1.07 6.70 -10.07
CA ARG A 73 1.77 8.00 -10.13
C ARG A 73 1.25 8.99 -9.09
N TRP A 74 0.01 8.86 -8.64
CA TRP A 74 -0.58 9.77 -7.65
C TRP A 74 0.03 9.55 -6.27
N ALA A 75 0.04 8.32 -5.74
CA ALA A 75 0.73 7.96 -4.51
C ALA A 75 2.21 8.33 -4.57
N TRP A 76 2.84 8.17 -5.74
CA TRP A 76 4.18 8.68 -5.96
C TRP A 76 4.23 10.21 -5.82
N HIS A 77 3.51 11.01 -6.61
CA HIS A 77 3.54 12.48 -6.55
C HIS A 77 3.11 13.04 -5.19
N LEU A 78 2.21 12.36 -4.47
CA LEU A 78 1.80 12.68 -3.11
C LEU A 78 2.88 12.34 -2.07
N LYS A 79 4.01 11.71 -2.45
CA LYS A 79 5.09 11.29 -1.54
C LYS A 79 4.67 10.25 -0.50
N ARG A 80 3.73 9.35 -0.83
CA ARG A 80 3.26 8.27 0.07
C ARG A 80 4.15 7.01 0.06
N THR A 81 5.25 7.02 -0.69
CA THR A 81 6.09 5.86 -0.98
C THR A 81 7.49 5.95 -0.35
N TYR A 82 7.61 6.65 0.78
CA TYR A 82 8.85 6.69 1.56
C TYR A 82 8.81 5.62 2.65
N GLY A 83 9.93 4.95 2.87
CA GLY A 83 10.09 3.96 3.94
C GLY A 83 11.51 3.96 4.49
N GLN A 84 11.73 3.20 5.56
CA GLN A 84 13.08 2.98 6.07
C GLN A 84 13.92 2.29 4.99
N ALA A 85 15.20 2.66 4.85
CA ALA A 85 16.09 2.05 3.85
C ALA A 85 16.11 0.52 3.94
N SER A 86 16.15 -0.03 5.15
CA SER A 86 16.12 -1.48 5.40
C SER A 86 14.83 -2.15 4.93
N VAL A 87 13.70 -1.44 4.93
CA VAL A 87 12.41 -1.94 4.41
C VAL A 87 12.41 -1.93 2.89
N ILE A 88 12.86 -0.84 2.28
CA ILE A 88 12.97 -0.73 0.81
C ILE A 88 13.90 -1.81 0.26
N GLU A 89 15.05 -2.01 0.90
CA GLU A 89 15.99 -3.06 0.53
C GLU A 89 15.41 -4.46 0.73
N ALA A 90 14.61 -4.66 1.78
CA ALA A 90 13.95 -5.95 2.00
C ALA A 90 12.97 -6.28 0.88
N LEU A 91 12.19 -5.29 0.43
CA LEU A 91 11.31 -5.45 -0.73
C LEU A 91 12.09 -5.77 -2.00
N GLN A 92 13.20 -5.08 -2.26
CA GLN A 92 14.06 -5.33 -3.43
C GLN A 92 14.62 -6.74 -3.40
N ARG A 93 15.26 -7.16 -2.29
CA ARG A 93 15.81 -8.51 -2.13
C ARG A 93 14.75 -9.60 -2.30
N SER A 94 13.57 -9.41 -1.71
CA SER A 94 12.48 -10.38 -1.83
C SER A 94 11.90 -10.41 -3.25
N CYS A 95 11.85 -9.28 -3.94
CA CYS A 95 11.42 -9.21 -5.33
C CYS A 95 12.41 -9.93 -6.26
N GLU A 96 13.70 -9.62 -6.15
CA GLU A 96 14.79 -10.25 -6.91
C GLU A 96 14.86 -11.76 -6.65
N ARG A 97 14.58 -12.20 -5.42
CA ARG A 97 14.49 -13.62 -5.07
C ARG A 97 13.43 -14.34 -5.89
N VAL A 98 12.25 -13.76 -6.07
CA VAL A 98 11.17 -14.35 -6.88
C VAL A 98 11.49 -14.28 -8.37
N GLN A 99 12.13 -13.18 -8.83
CA GLN A 99 12.50 -13.02 -10.24
C GLN A 99 13.49 -14.06 -10.77
N LYS A 100 14.23 -14.75 -9.89
CA LYS A 100 15.11 -15.86 -10.28
C LYS A 100 14.34 -16.99 -10.97
N ASP A 101 13.15 -17.29 -10.47
CA ASP A 101 12.30 -18.37 -10.98
C ASP A 101 11.15 -17.82 -11.83
N HIS A 102 10.80 -16.54 -11.67
CA HIS A 102 9.71 -15.86 -12.38
C HIS A 102 10.16 -14.50 -12.93
N PRO A 103 10.88 -14.45 -14.07
CA PRO A 103 11.45 -13.22 -14.61
C PRO A 103 10.43 -12.11 -14.91
N GLU A 104 9.14 -12.44 -15.04
CA GLU A 104 8.03 -11.51 -15.22
C GLU A 104 7.55 -10.85 -13.91
N PHE A 105 7.94 -11.38 -12.75
CA PHE A 105 7.47 -10.91 -11.45
C PHE A 105 7.90 -9.46 -11.18
N ARG A 106 6.95 -8.61 -10.75
CA ARG A 106 7.19 -7.23 -10.36
C ARG A 106 6.32 -6.89 -9.15
N LEU A 107 6.86 -6.12 -8.21
CA LEU A 107 6.13 -5.60 -7.05
C LEU A 107 5.66 -4.18 -7.31
N ALA A 108 4.34 -4.02 -7.33
CA ALA A 108 3.69 -2.72 -7.31
C ALA A 108 3.30 -2.36 -5.87
N VAL A 109 3.84 -1.24 -5.37
CA VAL A 109 3.60 -0.75 -4.01
C VAL A 109 2.68 0.44 -4.03
N GLN A 110 1.56 0.33 -3.34
CA GLN A 110 0.53 1.36 -3.25
C GLN A 110 0.98 2.47 -2.29
N ASP A 111 1.19 2.14 -1.02
CA ASP A 111 1.51 3.10 0.04
C ASP A 111 2.59 2.53 1.00
N ILE A 112 3.39 3.43 1.59
CA ILE A 112 4.36 3.11 2.66
C ILE A 112 4.25 4.11 3.80
N SER A 113 4.59 5.37 3.55
CA SER A 113 4.47 6.48 4.50
C SER A 113 4.90 7.80 3.84
N TRP A 114 4.70 8.90 4.55
CA TRP A 114 5.26 10.21 4.22
C TRP A 114 6.79 10.25 4.39
N PRO A 115 7.49 11.24 3.79
CA PRO A 115 8.95 11.38 3.89
C PRO A 115 9.50 11.41 5.33
N LYS A 116 8.75 12.00 6.26
CA LYS A 116 9.09 12.07 7.69
C LYS A 116 8.27 11.13 8.58
N GLY A 117 7.48 10.24 7.98
CA GLY A 117 6.48 9.46 8.70
C GLY A 117 5.32 10.30 9.23
N GLY A 118 4.73 9.86 10.35
CA GLY A 118 3.56 10.49 10.96
C GLY A 118 2.21 9.96 10.44
N PRO A 119 1.08 10.45 10.97
CA PRO A 119 -0.25 9.99 10.55
C PRO A 119 -0.48 10.17 9.05
N MET A 120 -0.90 9.10 8.36
CA MET A 120 -1.19 9.13 6.94
C MET A 120 -2.69 9.07 6.70
N LEU A 121 -3.21 10.00 5.89
CA LEU A 121 -4.64 10.07 5.60
C LEU A 121 -5.10 8.77 4.92
N GLY A 122 -6.17 8.18 5.45
CA GLY A 122 -6.70 6.86 5.04
C GLY A 122 -6.14 5.69 5.84
N HIS A 123 -5.13 5.90 6.70
CA HIS A 123 -4.38 4.84 7.34
C HIS A 123 -4.31 4.96 8.86
N LEU A 124 -4.55 3.86 9.56
CA LEU A 124 -4.30 3.76 11.01
C LEU A 124 -2.82 3.52 11.32
N SER A 125 -2.12 2.85 10.41
CA SER A 125 -0.70 2.48 10.39
C SER A 125 0.11 3.45 9.50
N HIS A 126 1.19 3.00 8.84
CA HIS A 126 2.00 3.79 7.88
C HIS A 126 2.71 5.02 8.44
N ARG A 127 3.01 5.01 9.74
CA ARG A 127 3.62 6.19 10.41
C ARG A 127 5.14 6.20 10.43
N TRP A 128 5.75 5.04 10.21
CA TRP A 128 7.16 4.82 10.56
C TRP A 128 7.97 4.18 9.42
N GLY A 129 7.46 4.19 8.20
CA GLY A 129 8.16 3.64 7.04
C GLY A 129 8.41 2.14 7.09
N ARG A 130 7.53 1.39 7.80
CA ARG A 130 7.64 -0.07 8.01
C ARG A 130 6.36 -0.85 7.71
N ASP A 131 5.32 -0.15 7.29
CA ASP A 131 4.07 -0.69 6.80
C ASP A 131 4.05 -0.45 5.28
N VAL A 132 3.71 -1.47 4.49
CA VAL A 132 3.78 -1.42 3.03
C VAL A 132 2.55 -2.11 2.46
N ASP A 133 1.80 -1.40 1.64
CA ASP A 133 0.68 -1.96 0.88
C ASP A 133 1.18 -2.43 -0.48
N ILE A 134 1.17 -3.74 -0.66
CA ILE A 134 1.69 -4.38 -1.88
C ILE A 134 0.51 -4.96 -2.63
N VAL A 135 0.33 -4.49 -3.86
CA VAL A 135 -0.81 -4.91 -4.68
C VAL A 135 -0.68 -6.38 -5.05
N PHE A 136 -1.79 -7.11 -4.99
CA PHE A 136 -1.80 -8.52 -5.35
C PHE A 136 -1.47 -8.73 -6.83
N ILE A 137 -0.67 -9.76 -7.09
CA ILE A 137 -0.38 -10.23 -8.44
C ILE A 137 -1.61 -10.97 -8.97
N GLY A 138 -1.97 -10.71 -10.22
CA GLY A 138 -3.04 -11.43 -10.91
C GLY A 138 -2.63 -11.83 -12.31
N ARG A 139 -3.37 -12.76 -12.91
CA ARG A 139 -3.19 -13.21 -14.31
C ARG A 139 -4.40 -12.88 -15.16
N ASP A 140 -4.17 -12.49 -16.40
CA ASP A 140 -5.21 -12.28 -17.40
C ASP A 140 -5.76 -13.62 -17.94
N ARG A 141 -6.77 -13.57 -18.84
CA ARG A 141 -7.35 -14.76 -19.47
C ARG A 141 -6.36 -15.60 -20.29
N LYS A 142 -5.21 -15.02 -20.66
CA LYS A 142 -4.14 -15.68 -21.42
C LYS A 142 -3.06 -16.25 -20.48
N GLY A 143 -3.26 -16.19 -19.16
CA GLY A 143 -2.30 -16.67 -18.16
C GLY A 143 -1.10 -15.74 -17.94
N ARG A 144 -1.09 -14.54 -18.54
CA ARG A 144 0.01 -13.58 -18.38
C ARG A 144 -0.21 -12.77 -17.10
N VAL A 145 0.88 -12.39 -16.43
CA VAL A 145 0.79 -11.45 -15.30
C VAL A 145 0.11 -10.17 -15.77
N SER A 146 -1.05 -9.90 -15.17
CA SER A 146 -1.88 -8.74 -15.44
C SER A 146 -1.20 -7.52 -14.82
N PRO A 147 -0.78 -6.53 -15.62
CA PRO A 147 -0.17 -5.32 -15.11
C PRO A 147 -1.06 -4.72 -14.03
N SER A 148 -0.47 -4.37 -12.89
CA SER A 148 -1.15 -3.53 -11.93
C SER A 148 -1.08 -2.11 -12.43
N ARG A 149 -1.99 -1.76 -13.36
CA ARG A 149 -2.14 -0.41 -13.85
C ARG A 149 -3.35 0.19 -13.15
N PRO A 150 -3.21 1.31 -12.45
CA PRO A 150 -4.36 2.06 -11.99
C PRO A 150 -5.16 2.44 -13.23
N GLU A 151 -6.44 2.09 -13.27
CA GLU A 151 -7.31 2.64 -14.29
C GLU A 151 -7.25 4.17 -14.19
N LEU A 152 -7.08 4.82 -15.35
CA LEU A 152 -7.21 6.27 -15.47
C LEU A 152 -8.59 6.66 -14.95
N GLY A 153 -8.69 7.15 -13.71
CA GLY A 153 -9.98 7.61 -13.21
C GLY A 153 -10.15 7.75 -11.70
N SER A 154 -9.38 7.07 -10.84
CA SER A 154 -9.52 7.26 -9.38
C SER A 154 -8.82 8.55 -8.94
N PRO A 155 -9.53 9.65 -8.60
CA PRO A 155 -8.94 10.95 -8.29
C PRO A 155 -8.13 10.93 -6.99
N LEU A 156 -8.28 9.87 -6.20
CA LEU A 156 -7.59 9.61 -4.94
C LEU A 156 -6.50 8.55 -5.05
N GLY A 157 -6.24 8.04 -6.25
CA GLY A 157 -5.28 6.96 -6.47
C GLY A 157 -5.66 5.65 -5.79
N MET A 158 -6.91 5.49 -5.33
CA MET A 158 -7.43 4.25 -4.77
C MET A 158 -7.56 3.25 -5.91
N TYR A 159 -6.59 2.36 -6.00
CA TYR A 159 -6.72 1.15 -6.77
C TYR A 159 -7.65 0.19 -6.02
N ARG A 160 -8.45 -0.57 -6.75
CA ARG A 160 -9.34 -1.60 -6.19
C ARG A 160 -9.40 -2.77 -7.16
N ARG A 161 -8.42 -3.67 -7.05
CA ARG A 161 -8.47 -5.00 -7.67
C ARG A 161 -8.96 -5.97 -6.60
N ASP A 162 -10.20 -5.79 -6.19
CA ASP A 162 -10.79 -6.50 -5.07
C ASP A 162 -11.07 -7.93 -5.53
N PHE A 163 -10.18 -8.86 -5.17
CA PHE A 163 -10.33 -10.26 -5.52
C PHE A 163 -11.39 -10.89 -4.63
N ASN A 164 -12.49 -11.32 -5.23
CA ASN A 164 -13.60 -11.96 -4.53
C ASN A 164 -13.21 -13.33 -3.94
N GLU A 165 -14.17 -13.99 -3.27
CA GLU A 165 -13.95 -15.30 -2.66
C GLU A 165 -13.43 -16.36 -3.65
N GLU A 166 -13.79 -16.27 -4.94
CA GLU A 166 -13.29 -17.17 -5.98
C GLU A 166 -11.96 -16.72 -6.63
N GLY A 167 -11.31 -15.70 -6.07
CA GLY A 167 -10.04 -15.17 -6.54
C GLY A 167 -10.18 -14.48 -7.90
N ARG A 168 -11.31 -13.81 -8.15
CA ARG A 168 -11.59 -13.08 -9.39
C ARG A 168 -11.72 -11.59 -9.16
N TRP A 169 -11.21 -10.84 -10.12
CA TRP A 169 -11.56 -9.44 -10.35
C TRP A 169 -11.82 -9.27 -11.85
N GLY A 170 -13.10 -9.23 -12.23
CA GLY A 170 -13.50 -9.30 -13.64
C GLY A 170 -12.89 -10.51 -14.35
N GLN A 171 -12.04 -10.25 -15.35
CA GLN A 171 -11.35 -11.28 -16.13
C GLN A 171 -9.95 -11.64 -15.59
N VAL A 172 -9.52 -11.02 -14.50
CA VAL A 172 -8.24 -11.27 -13.85
C VAL A 172 -8.42 -12.29 -12.73
N ARG A 173 -7.50 -13.23 -12.63
CA ARG A 173 -7.42 -14.24 -11.56
C ARG A 173 -6.32 -13.90 -10.58
N PHE A 174 -6.56 -14.13 -9.29
CA PHE A 174 -5.54 -14.02 -8.26
C PHE A 174 -4.42 -15.03 -8.55
N ASP A 175 -3.18 -14.57 -8.61
CA ASP A 175 -2.05 -15.44 -8.86
C ASP A 175 -1.58 -16.08 -7.55
N GLU A 176 -2.16 -17.22 -7.23
CA GLU A 176 -1.86 -17.93 -5.99
C GLU A 176 -0.38 -18.30 -5.86
N GLU A 177 0.29 -18.62 -6.97
CA GLU A 177 1.69 -19.05 -6.97
C GLU A 177 2.65 -17.88 -6.76
N LEU A 178 2.50 -16.79 -7.52
CA LEU A 178 3.40 -15.63 -7.38
C LEU A 178 3.18 -14.89 -6.06
N ASN A 179 1.95 -14.77 -5.58
CA ASN A 179 1.70 -14.16 -4.26
C ASN A 179 2.26 -15.04 -3.13
N TRP A 180 2.17 -16.38 -3.25
CA TRP A 180 2.79 -17.30 -2.28
C TRP A 180 4.33 -17.23 -2.34
N ALA A 181 4.91 -17.27 -3.54
CA ALA A 181 6.36 -17.18 -3.74
C ALA A 181 6.92 -15.89 -3.12
N PHE A 182 6.23 -14.77 -3.30
CA PHE A 182 6.60 -13.50 -2.68
C PHE A 182 6.50 -13.53 -1.15
N LEU A 183 5.44 -14.09 -0.59
CA LEU A 183 5.31 -14.25 0.87
C LEU A 183 6.47 -15.10 1.44
N MET A 184 6.90 -16.13 0.72
CA MET A 184 8.07 -16.94 1.11
C MET A 184 9.39 -16.19 0.92
N ALA A 185 9.52 -15.35 -0.11
CA ALA A 185 10.67 -14.48 -0.28
C ALA A 185 10.80 -13.43 0.82
N LEU A 186 9.69 -12.94 1.37
CA LEU A 186 9.69 -12.10 2.58
C LEU A 186 10.17 -12.89 3.82
N ARG A 187 9.69 -14.13 3.98
CA ARG A 187 10.12 -15.02 5.08
C ARG A 187 11.62 -15.29 5.04
N ALA A 188 12.18 -15.47 3.85
CA ALA A 188 13.59 -15.78 3.63
C ALA A 188 14.54 -14.59 3.88
N ASN A 189 14.01 -13.42 4.27
CA ASN A 189 14.79 -12.20 4.45
C ASN A 189 15.00 -11.87 5.94
N PRO A 190 16.06 -12.39 6.60
CA PRO A 190 16.27 -12.21 8.04
C PRO A 190 16.64 -10.78 8.43
N SER A 191 17.16 -9.98 7.49
CA SER A 191 17.57 -8.58 7.75
C SER A 191 16.40 -7.66 8.10
N ARG A 192 15.18 -8.02 7.68
CA ARG A 192 13.96 -7.28 7.99
C ARG A 192 12.79 -8.24 8.19
N PRO A 193 12.65 -8.85 9.38
CA PRO A 193 11.61 -9.86 9.60
C PRO A 193 10.20 -9.27 9.52
N VAL A 194 9.29 -10.02 8.91
CA VAL A 194 7.85 -9.69 8.89
C VAL A 194 7.26 -9.85 10.29
N GLU A 195 6.61 -8.79 10.77
CA GLU A 195 5.82 -8.79 12.00
C GLU A 195 4.48 -9.48 11.75
N LYS A 196 3.72 -8.98 10.76
CA LYS A 196 2.42 -9.48 10.32
C LYS A 196 2.13 -9.07 8.87
N VAL A 197 1.19 -9.77 8.23
CA VAL A 197 0.65 -9.45 6.91
C VAL A 197 -0.87 -9.44 7.04
N LEU A 198 -1.52 -8.30 6.73
CA LEU A 198 -2.97 -8.22 6.73
C LEU A 198 -3.51 -8.52 5.34
N VAL A 199 -4.48 -9.42 5.29
CA VAL A 199 -5.22 -9.86 4.10
C VAL A 199 -6.63 -10.27 4.54
N GLU A 200 -7.57 -10.33 3.60
CA GLU A 200 -8.89 -10.91 3.88
C GLU A 200 -8.82 -12.44 4.17
N PRO A 201 -9.79 -12.99 4.94
CA PRO A 201 -9.83 -14.42 5.28
C PRO A 201 -9.81 -15.37 4.08
N HIS A 202 -10.51 -15.06 2.99
CA HIS A 202 -10.49 -15.89 1.77
C HIS A 202 -9.13 -15.84 1.08
N ILE A 203 -8.45 -14.70 1.08
CA ILE A 203 -7.08 -14.57 0.55
C ILE A 203 -6.11 -15.42 1.37
N LYS A 204 -6.19 -15.37 2.71
CA LYS A 204 -5.39 -16.23 3.58
C LYS A 204 -5.61 -17.71 3.25
N THR A 205 -6.87 -18.12 3.07
CA THR A 205 -7.23 -19.50 2.72
C THR A 205 -6.59 -19.92 1.41
N ARG A 206 -6.67 -19.06 0.38
CA ARG A 206 -6.04 -19.29 -0.94
C ARG A 206 -4.53 -19.45 -0.86
N LEU A 207 -3.84 -18.53 -0.18
CA LEU A 207 -2.38 -18.58 -0.03
C LEU A 207 -1.93 -19.87 0.68
N LEU A 208 -2.62 -20.27 1.76
CA LEU A 208 -2.30 -21.52 2.47
C LEU A 208 -2.59 -22.77 1.62
N ALA A 209 -3.65 -22.74 0.81
CA ALA A 209 -3.95 -23.83 -0.14
C ALA A 209 -2.89 -23.91 -1.24
N ALA A 210 -2.46 -22.77 -1.79
CA ALA A 210 -1.38 -22.67 -2.76
C ALA A 210 -0.08 -23.27 -2.20
N GLY A 211 0.31 -22.86 -0.99
CA GLY A 211 1.49 -23.39 -0.32
C GLY A 211 1.44 -24.91 -0.15
N ARG A 212 0.27 -25.48 0.18
CA ARG A 212 0.09 -26.94 0.25
C ARG A 212 0.27 -27.62 -1.11
N ARG A 213 -0.35 -27.10 -2.17
CA ARG A 213 -0.21 -27.65 -3.53
C ARG A 213 1.23 -27.58 -4.05
N LEU A 214 1.95 -26.52 -3.70
CA LEU A 214 3.35 -26.32 -4.05
C LEU A 214 4.34 -27.08 -3.14
N GLY A 215 3.86 -27.96 -2.25
CA GLY A 215 4.72 -28.80 -1.41
C GLY A 215 5.46 -28.05 -0.30
N ALA A 216 4.94 -26.90 0.16
CA ALA A 216 5.57 -26.14 1.22
C ALA A 216 5.67 -26.95 2.53
N SER A 217 6.81 -26.82 3.21
CA SER A 217 7.04 -27.53 4.47
C SER A 217 6.05 -27.12 5.57
N LYS A 218 5.83 -28.01 6.55
CA LYS A 218 4.98 -27.72 7.73
C LYS A 218 5.39 -26.42 8.43
N ASN A 219 6.70 -26.16 8.53
CA ASN A 219 7.23 -24.92 9.11
C ASN A 219 6.90 -23.67 8.29
N ALA A 220 6.89 -23.77 6.95
CA ALA A 220 6.50 -22.68 6.07
C ALA A 220 5.01 -22.34 6.20
N LEU A 221 4.16 -23.37 6.16
CA LEU A 221 2.71 -23.22 6.31
C LEU A 221 2.33 -22.67 7.68
N LYS A 222 2.98 -23.15 8.75
CA LYS A 222 2.78 -22.62 10.10
C LYS A 222 3.18 -21.15 10.18
N TRP A 223 4.36 -20.80 9.68
CA TRP A 223 4.80 -19.41 9.66
C TRP A 223 3.82 -18.51 8.88
N ALA A 224 3.37 -18.94 7.69
CA ALA A 224 2.42 -18.18 6.89
C ALA A 224 1.08 -18.01 7.63
N SER A 225 0.56 -19.09 8.22
CA SER A 225 -0.68 -19.05 9.02
C SER A 225 -0.55 -18.10 10.21
N ASP A 226 0.64 -18.02 10.83
CA ASP A 226 0.95 -17.14 11.97
C ASP A 226 1.15 -15.67 11.55
N LYS A 227 1.56 -15.40 10.30
CA LYS A 227 1.79 -14.02 9.83
C LYS A 227 0.58 -13.42 9.14
N LEU A 228 -0.20 -14.23 8.41
CA LEU A 228 -1.44 -13.79 7.77
C LEU A 228 -2.53 -13.59 8.82
N ARG A 229 -3.03 -12.36 8.93
CA ARG A 229 -3.99 -11.90 9.93
C ARG A 229 -5.11 -11.11 9.27
N PHE A 230 -6.32 -11.25 9.77
CA PHE A 230 -7.43 -10.39 9.37
C PHE A 230 -7.35 -9.07 10.14
N ALA A 231 -7.58 -7.95 9.45
CA ALA A 231 -7.56 -6.62 10.07
C ALA A 231 -8.80 -6.34 10.94
N GLY A 232 -9.87 -7.10 10.75
CA GLY A 232 -11.16 -6.91 11.42
C GLY A 232 -12.12 -6.06 10.59
N HIS A 233 -13.42 -6.21 10.83
CA HIS A 233 -14.49 -5.55 10.06
C HIS A 233 -14.55 -4.02 10.18
N ASN A 234 -13.73 -3.43 11.05
CA ASN A 234 -13.66 -1.97 11.25
C ASN A 234 -12.47 -1.33 10.50
N ALA A 235 -11.73 -2.12 9.73
CA ALA A 235 -10.66 -1.66 8.85
C ALA A 235 -11.12 -1.70 7.38
N ALA A 236 -10.39 -1.03 6.48
CA ALA A 236 -10.62 -1.20 5.06
C ALA A 236 -10.35 -2.67 4.65
N ASP A 237 -11.08 -3.13 3.64
CA ASP A 237 -10.96 -4.50 3.13
C ASP A 237 -9.61 -4.69 2.43
N HIS A 238 -8.92 -5.79 2.73
CA HIS A 238 -7.60 -6.12 2.16
C HIS A 238 -7.75 -7.14 1.03
N GLU A 239 -8.67 -6.87 0.09
CA GLU A 239 -8.99 -7.74 -1.05
C GLU A 239 -8.11 -7.49 -2.28
N ASP A 240 -7.47 -6.31 -2.36
CA ASP A 240 -6.66 -5.88 -3.50
C ASP A 240 -5.16 -5.77 -3.20
N HIS A 241 -4.77 -5.83 -1.92
CA HIS A 241 -3.39 -5.74 -1.50
C HIS A 241 -3.09 -6.57 -0.25
N MET A 242 -1.81 -6.90 -0.05
CA MET A 242 -1.28 -7.33 1.23
C MET A 242 -0.68 -6.14 1.99
N HIS A 243 -1.18 -5.88 3.19
CA HIS A 243 -0.55 -4.92 4.11
C HIS A 243 0.56 -5.64 4.86
N VAL A 244 1.82 -5.37 4.54
CA VAL A 244 2.98 -5.98 5.20
C VAL A 244 3.52 -5.03 6.26
N ARG A 245 3.59 -5.49 7.52
CA ARG A 245 4.34 -4.80 8.57
C ARG A 245 5.64 -5.52 8.86
N PHE A 246 6.74 -4.78 8.83
CA PHE A 246 8.05 -5.23 9.27
C PHE A 246 8.26 -4.94 10.77
N ARG A 247 9.04 -5.81 11.45
CA ARG A 247 9.47 -5.59 12.84
C ARG A 247 10.28 -4.30 12.96
N ARG A 248 10.44 -3.77 14.18
CA ARG A 248 11.32 -2.61 14.40
C ARG A 248 12.76 -2.98 14.13
#